data_AF-A0A357MKG2-F1
#
_entry.id   AF-A0A357MKG2-F1
#
_cell.length_a   1.000
_cell.length_b   1.000
_cell.length_c   1.000
_cell.angle_alpha   90.00
_cell.angle_beta   90.00
_cell.angle_gamma   90.00
#
_symmetry.space_group_name_H-M   'P 1'
#
loop_
_entity.id
_entity.type
_entity.pdbx_description
1 polymer ?
#
loop_
_entity_poly.entity_id
_entity_poly.type
_entity_poly.pdbx_seq_one_letter_code
_entity_poly.pdbx_strand_id
1 'polypeptide(L)'
;MLAKVLPFIFLLAGTGAGIGAALFLNPDKPVEADSASVETNTHEKPVPSDYAGDAEYVKLSNQFVVPVLKGETVSALVVLSLSLETVPGTTEIVFAREPKLRDGFLRVLFDHANMGGFDGAFTKAETLEILRSGLRDVARAQLGDKLIDVLIVDIARQDT
;
A
#
# COMPACT_ATOMS: atom_id res chain seq x y z
N MET A 1 -24.51 -39.24 -32.49
CA MET A 1 -23.18 -38.63 -32.77
C MET A 1 -23.12 -37.12 -32.51
N LEU A 2 -24.26 -36.41 -32.45
CA LEU A 2 -24.32 -34.96 -32.19
C LEU A 2 -23.81 -34.53 -30.80
N ALA A 3 -24.01 -35.36 -29.77
CA ALA A 3 -23.56 -35.08 -28.40
C ALA A 3 -22.03 -35.03 -28.22
N LYS A 4 -21.25 -35.63 -29.14
CA LYS A 4 -19.78 -35.59 -29.10
C LYS A 4 -19.19 -34.37 -29.84
N VAL A 5 -19.97 -33.74 -30.71
CA VAL A 5 -19.55 -32.55 -31.48
C VAL A 5 -19.87 -31.27 -30.70
N LEU A 6 -20.94 -31.29 -29.90
CA LEU A 6 -21.39 -30.17 -29.07
C LEU A 6 -20.28 -29.53 -28.18
N PRO A 7 -19.43 -30.27 -27.45
CA PRO A 7 -18.39 -29.65 -26.61
C PRO A 7 -17.32 -28.92 -27.43
N PHE A 8 -16.99 -29.40 -28.63
CA PHE A 8 -16.02 -28.74 -29.50
C PHE A 8 -16.57 -27.44 -30.10
N ILE A 9 -17.87 -27.40 -30.40
CA ILE A 9 -18.53 -26.18 -30.87
C ILE A 9 -18.56 -25.12 -29.75
N PHE A 10 -18.90 -25.51 -28.52
CA PHE A 10 -18.86 -24.57 -27.39
C PHE A 10 -17.45 -24.10 -27.07
N LEU A 11 -16.44 -24.96 -27.20
CA LEU A 11 -15.04 -24.57 -27.06
C LEU A 11 -14.64 -23.52 -28.10
N LEU A 12 -14.93 -23.76 -29.39
CA LEU A 12 -14.62 -22.79 -30.45
C LEU A 12 -15.38 -21.48 -30.27
N ALA A 13 -16.68 -21.54 -29.96
CA ALA A 13 -17.51 -20.36 -29.77
C ALA A 13 -17.06 -19.52 -28.57
N GLY A 14 -16.74 -20.15 -27.44
CA GLY A 14 -16.24 -19.46 -26.24
C GLY A 14 -14.88 -18.81 -26.47
N THR A 15 -13.96 -19.51 -27.14
CA THR A 15 -12.62 -18.96 -27.44
C THR A 15 -12.70 -17.81 -28.44
N GLY A 16 -13.54 -17.93 -29.47
CA GLY A 16 -13.78 -16.87 -30.46
C GLY A 16 -14.44 -15.63 -29.86
N ALA A 17 -15.43 -15.81 -28.97
CA ALA A 17 -16.08 -14.71 -28.28
C ALA A 17 -15.12 -13.95 -27.33
N GLY A 18 -14.26 -14.68 -26.61
CA GLY A 18 -13.26 -14.08 -25.71
C GLY A 18 -12.24 -13.20 -26.43
N ILE A 19 -11.66 -13.69 -27.53
CA ILE A 19 -10.68 -12.93 -28.32
C ILE A 19 -11.35 -11.72 -29.01
N GLY A 20 -12.56 -11.90 -29.54
CA GLY A 20 -13.31 -10.81 -30.17
C GLY A 20 -13.65 -9.68 -29.21
N ALA A 21 -14.04 -10.00 -27.97
CA ALA A 21 -14.31 -9.01 -26.94
C ALA A 21 -13.04 -8.24 -26.52
N ALA A 22 -11.90 -8.93 -26.39
CA ALA A 22 -10.63 -8.28 -26.05
C ALA A 22 -10.18 -7.27 -27.12
N LEU A 23 -10.31 -7.62 -28.41
CA LEU A 23 -10.00 -6.70 -29.52
C LEU A 23 -11.00 -5.53 -29.60
N PHE A 24 -12.28 -5.76 -29.30
CA PHE A 24 -13.28 -4.70 -29.31
C PHE A 24 -13.13 -3.73 -28.12
N LEU A 25 -12.66 -4.23 -26.97
CA LEU A 25 -12.48 -3.45 -25.75
C LEU A 25 -11.08 -2.83 -25.61
N ASN A 26 -10.21 -2.97 -26.62
CA ASN A 26 -8.90 -2.32 -26.65
C ASN A 26 -8.99 -1.00 -27.43
N PRO A 27 -9.17 0.17 -26.77
CA PRO A 27 -8.99 1.45 -27.42
C PRO A 27 -7.48 1.67 -27.61
N ASP A 28 -6.97 1.43 -28.81
CA ASP A 28 -5.57 1.70 -29.15
C ASP A 28 -5.25 3.19 -28.98
N LYS A 29 -4.11 3.46 -28.36
CA LYS A 29 -3.29 4.63 -28.71
C LYS A 29 -1.82 4.22 -28.85
N PRO A 30 -1.26 4.33 -30.07
CA PRO A 30 0.17 4.44 -30.29
C PRO A 30 0.68 5.86 -30.00
N VAL A 31 1.96 5.92 -29.69
CA VAL A 31 2.78 7.06 -29.26
C VAL A 31 3.10 8.01 -30.44
N GLU A 32 2.91 9.34 -30.27
CA GLU A 32 3.90 10.43 -30.47
C GLU A 32 3.27 11.84 -30.59
N ALA A 33 3.91 12.79 -29.87
CA ALA A 33 4.09 14.23 -30.06
C ALA A 33 2.93 15.27 -30.12
N ASP A 34 3.14 16.30 -29.27
CA ASP A 34 2.77 17.72 -29.40
C ASP A 34 1.45 18.25 -28.79
N SER A 35 1.55 19.54 -28.44
CA SER A 35 1.02 20.25 -27.29
C SER A 35 -0.43 20.75 -27.43
N ALA A 36 -1.19 20.77 -26.32
CA ALA A 36 -2.01 21.91 -25.85
C ALA A 36 -3.02 21.51 -24.74
N SER A 37 -2.70 21.94 -23.52
CA SER A 37 -3.57 22.45 -22.44
C SER A 37 -5.03 21.98 -22.32
N VAL A 38 -5.34 21.28 -21.22
CA VAL A 38 -6.48 21.62 -20.34
C VAL A 38 -6.05 21.41 -18.89
N GLU A 39 -6.15 22.48 -18.11
CA GLU A 39 -5.87 22.53 -16.68
C GLU A 39 -6.84 21.64 -15.89
N THR A 40 -6.30 20.81 -15.01
CA THR A 40 -7.00 20.38 -13.79
C THR A 40 -5.99 20.41 -12.66
N ASN A 41 -6.13 21.42 -11.81
CA ASN A 41 -5.35 21.60 -10.59
C ASN A 41 -5.77 20.52 -9.57
N THR A 42 -5.12 19.36 -9.63
CA THR A 42 -5.02 18.46 -8.48
C THR A 42 -3.54 18.37 -8.14
N HIS A 43 -3.16 19.02 -7.04
CA HIS A 43 -1.82 18.96 -6.47
C HIS A 43 -1.55 17.53 -5.93
N GLU A 44 -1.32 16.59 -6.82
CA GLU A 44 -0.61 15.36 -6.50
C GLU A 44 0.86 15.64 -6.82
N LYS A 45 1.68 15.85 -5.77
CA LYS A 45 3.12 15.93 -5.96
C LYS A 45 3.56 14.62 -6.63
N PRO A 46 4.22 14.65 -7.79
CA PRO A 46 4.77 13.45 -8.37
C PRO A 46 5.80 12.91 -7.37
N VAL A 47 5.57 11.69 -6.89
CA VAL A 47 6.60 10.93 -6.18
C VAL A 47 7.71 10.74 -7.21
N PRO A 48 8.94 11.22 -6.98
CA PRO A 48 10.02 11.02 -7.93
C PRO A 48 10.31 9.51 -7.97
N SER A 49 9.90 8.82 -9.02
CA SER A 49 10.22 7.41 -9.24
C SER A 49 11.47 7.25 -10.10
N ASP A 50 12.52 8.01 -9.78
CA ASP A 50 13.84 7.95 -10.44
C ASP A 50 14.87 7.20 -9.59
N TYR A 51 14.42 6.20 -8.83
CA TYR A 51 15.33 5.23 -8.21
C TYR A 51 15.66 4.15 -9.24
N ALA A 52 16.63 4.45 -10.11
CA ALA A 52 17.19 3.54 -11.10
C ALA A 52 18.09 2.43 -10.47
N GLY A 53 17.75 1.97 -9.27
CA GLY A 53 18.41 0.87 -8.56
C GLY A 53 17.39 0.11 -7.72
N ASP A 54 17.57 -1.20 -7.59
CA ASP A 54 16.66 -2.08 -6.84
C ASP A 54 16.47 -1.54 -5.41
N ALA A 55 15.23 -1.26 -5.02
CA ALA A 55 14.92 -0.76 -3.67
C ALA A 55 15.40 -1.72 -2.58
N GLU A 56 15.84 -1.18 -1.45
CA GLU A 56 16.23 -1.94 -0.27
C GLU A 56 15.10 -1.95 0.76
N TYR A 57 14.69 -3.15 1.18
CA TYR A 57 13.62 -3.36 2.14
C TYR A 57 14.17 -3.71 3.52
N VAL A 58 13.94 -2.83 4.48
CA VAL A 58 14.44 -2.98 5.85
C VAL A 58 13.29 -3.29 6.78
N LYS A 59 13.21 -4.55 7.24
CA LYS A 59 12.23 -4.96 8.24
C LYS A 59 12.59 -4.41 9.61
N LEU A 60 11.63 -3.76 10.27
CA LEU A 60 11.84 -3.27 11.63
C LEU A 60 11.82 -4.42 12.64
N SER A 61 12.61 -4.27 13.69
CA SER A 61 12.77 -5.27 14.73
C SER A 61 11.54 -5.25 15.65
N ASN A 62 10.93 -6.41 15.87
CA ASN A 62 9.73 -6.58 16.71
C ASN A 62 8.47 -5.90 16.17
N GLN A 63 7.34 -6.50 16.51
CA GLN A 63 6.02 -5.98 16.16
C GLN A 63 5.68 -4.72 16.96
N PHE A 64 4.69 -3.97 16.46
CA PHE A 64 4.05 -2.87 17.16
C PHE A 64 2.76 -3.38 17.75
N VAL A 65 2.50 -3.08 19.03
CA VAL A 65 1.29 -3.51 19.74
C VAL A 65 0.61 -2.28 20.31
N VAL A 66 -0.66 -2.10 19.99
CA VAL A 66 -1.41 -0.86 20.25
C VAL A 66 -2.82 -1.22 20.72
N PRO A 67 -3.26 -0.76 21.91
CA PRO A 67 -4.61 -0.98 22.37
C PRO A 67 -5.59 -0.04 21.66
N VAL A 68 -6.77 -0.55 21.37
CA VAL A 68 -7.94 0.23 20.97
C VAL A 68 -8.83 0.37 22.19
N LEU A 69 -9.16 1.61 22.55
CA LEU A 69 -9.95 1.93 23.74
C LEU A 69 -11.40 2.24 23.34
N LYS A 70 -12.34 1.77 24.15
CA LYS A 70 -13.75 2.18 24.08
C LYS A 70 -14.13 2.79 25.42
N GLY A 71 -14.06 4.12 25.50
CA GLY A 71 -14.11 4.82 26.79
C GLY A 71 -12.81 4.57 27.55
N GLU A 72 -12.90 4.01 28.76
CA GLU A 72 -11.75 3.72 29.63
C GLU A 72 -11.29 2.26 29.59
N THR A 73 -11.93 1.41 28.77
CA THR A 73 -11.60 -0.01 28.67
C THR A 73 -10.94 -0.36 27.34
N VAL A 74 -10.00 -1.32 27.38
CA VAL A 74 -9.42 -1.91 26.18
C VAL A 74 -10.47 -2.79 25.51
N SER A 75 -10.85 -2.48 24.28
CA SER A 75 -11.80 -3.28 23.48
C SER A 75 -11.09 -4.22 22.51
N ALA A 76 -9.89 -3.87 22.07
CA ALA A 76 -9.07 -4.72 21.21
C ALA A 76 -7.58 -4.42 21.35
N LEU A 77 -6.75 -5.37 20.94
CA LEU A 77 -5.31 -5.17 20.71
C LEU A 77 -5.02 -5.31 19.21
N VAL A 78 -4.28 -4.34 18.67
CA VAL A 78 -3.80 -4.36 17.29
C VAL A 78 -2.32 -4.65 17.28
N VAL A 79 -1.90 -5.59 16.44
CA VAL A 79 -0.52 -5.99 16.24
C VAL A 79 -0.12 -5.72 14.80
N LEU A 80 0.97 -4.99 14.57
CA LEU A 80 1.47 -4.68 13.23
C LEU A 80 2.94 -5.05 13.06
N SER A 81 3.28 -5.50 11.85
CA SER A 81 4.67 -5.64 11.40
C SER A 81 4.94 -4.62 10.29
N LEU A 82 5.98 -3.81 10.43
CA LEU A 82 6.33 -2.76 9.47
C LEU A 82 7.69 -3.04 8.81
N SER A 83 7.83 -2.62 7.55
CA SER A 83 9.11 -2.55 6.84
C SER A 83 9.25 -1.21 6.14
N LEU A 84 10.48 -0.75 5.95
CA LEU A 84 10.78 0.48 5.22
C LEU A 84 11.34 0.13 3.85
N GLU A 85 10.79 0.74 2.82
CA GLU A 85 11.36 0.73 1.48
C GLU A 85 12.28 1.96 1.34
N THR A 86 13.54 1.70 1.02
CA THR A 86 14.60 2.72 1.03
C THR A 86 15.50 2.58 -0.18
N VAL A 87 16.29 3.62 -0.43
CA VAL A 87 17.38 3.53 -1.42
C VAL A 87 18.47 2.56 -0.94
N PRO A 88 19.20 1.89 -1.86
CA PRO A 88 20.29 0.99 -1.49
C PRO A 88 21.33 1.59 -0.53
N GLY A 89 21.79 0.77 0.42
CA GLY A 89 22.81 1.14 1.40
C GLY A 89 22.28 1.90 2.61
N THR A 90 20.97 1.84 2.88
CA THR A 90 20.31 2.62 3.94
C THR A 90 20.06 1.81 5.21
N THR A 91 20.19 0.47 5.16
CA THR A 91 19.93 -0.44 6.30
C THR A 91 20.60 -0.03 7.61
N GLU A 92 21.90 0.28 7.61
CA GLU A 92 22.62 0.65 8.84
C GLU A 92 22.04 1.93 9.48
N ILE A 93 21.69 2.92 8.65
CA ILE A 93 21.10 4.18 9.09
C ILE A 93 19.70 3.94 9.66
N VAL A 94 18.89 3.08 9.03
CA VAL A 94 17.57 2.70 9.53
C VAL A 94 17.69 2.11 10.94
N PHE A 95 18.59 1.15 11.14
CA PHE A 95 18.78 0.54 12.46
C PHE A 95 19.36 1.52 13.50
N ALA A 96 20.26 2.41 13.10
CA ALA A 96 20.77 3.46 13.98
C ALA A 96 19.68 4.46 14.41
N ARG A 97 18.70 4.71 13.55
CA ARG A 97 17.54 5.59 13.83
C ARG A 97 16.31 4.83 14.32
N GLU A 98 16.35 3.50 14.39
CA GLU A 98 15.21 2.65 14.72
C GLU A 98 14.53 3.07 16.03
N PRO A 99 15.24 3.40 17.13
CA PRO A 99 14.58 3.86 18.36
C PRO A 99 13.67 5.08 18.16
N LYS A 100 14.07 6.03 17.30
CA LYS A 100 13.28 7.23 16.99
C LYS A 100 12.14 6.95 16.02
N LEU A 101 12.39 6.08 15.02
CA LEU A 101 11.35 5.61 14.11
C LEU A 101 10.23 4.90 14.89
N ARG A 102 10.60 3.99 15.81
CA ARG A 102 9.64 3.25 16.63
C ARG A 102 8.81 4.15 17.52
N ASP A 103 9.44 5.12 18.20
CA ASP A 103 8.75 6.12 19.02
C ASP A 103 7.69 6.90 18.22
N GLY A 104 8.09 7.42 17.05
CA GLY A 104 7.18 8.16 16.17
C GLY A 104 6.07 7.29 15.57
N PHE A 105 6.37 6.05 15.16
CA PHE A 105 5.35 5.13 14.64
C PHE A 105 4.34 4.74 15.70
N LEU A 106 4.78 4.47 16.94
CA LEU A 106 3.86 4.22 18.05
C LEU A 106 2.90 5.39 18.25
N ARG A 107 3.42 6.63 18.23
CA ARG A 107 2.56 7.82 18.32
C ARG A 107 1.50 7.86 17.22
N VAL A 108 1.91 7.69 15.96
CA VAL A 108 0.96 7.67 14.82
C VAL A 108 -0.08 6.57 14.99
N LEU A 109 0.34 5.38 15.42
CA LEU A 109 -0.58 4.27 15.63
C LEU A 109 -1.57 4.52 16.78
N PHE A 110 -1.12 5.11 17.89
CA PHE A 110 -2.00 5.51 18.99
C PHE A 110 -2.99 6.58 18.54
N ASP A 111 -2.54 7.59 17.80
CA ASP A 111 -3.41 8.64 17.26
C ASP A 111 -4.45 8.03 16.30
N HIS A 112 -4.04 7.10 15.43
CA HIS A 112 -4.93 6.37 14.54
C HIS A 112 -5.96 5.53 15.31
N ALA A 113 -5.54 4.84 16.37
CA ALA A 113 -6.44 4.07 17.24
C ALA A 113 -7.46 4.97 17.95
N ASN A 114 -7.02 6.12 18.48
CA ASN A 114 -7.88 7.08 19.17
C ASN A 114 -8.91 7.75 18.24
N MET A 115 -8.60 7.87 16.96
CA MET A 115 -9.53 8.35 15.93
C MET A 115 -10.50 7.26 15.42
N GLY A 116 -10.43 6.03 15.96
CA GLY A 116 -11.24 4.90 15.52
C GLY A 116 -10.78 4.27 14.20
N GLY A 117 -9.54 4.54 13.77
CA GLY A 117 -9.00 4.02 12.50
C GLY A 117 -8.85 2.49 12.49
N PHE A 118 -8.83 1.84 13.67
CA PHE A 118 -8.84 0.39 13.80
C PHE A 118 -10.23 -0.20 14.07
N ASP A 119 -11.30 0.58 13.97
CA ASP A 119 -12.67 0.09 14.14
C ASP A 119 -13.30 -0.36 12.82
N GLY A 120 -14.24 -1.30 12.91
CA GLY A 120 -15.01 -1.78 11.77
C GLY A 120 -14.12 -2.35 10.65
N ALA A 121 -14.23 -1.80 9.44
CA ALA A 121 -13.51 -2.27 8.27
C ALA A 121 -12.10 -1.65 8.17
N PHE A 122 -11.28 -1.84 9.20
CA PHE A 122 -9.95 -1.23 9.34
C PHE A 122 -8.93 -1.66 8.26
N THR A 123 -9.19 -2.75 7.54
CA THR A 123 -8.33 -3.23 6.44
C THR A 123 -8.68 -2.63 5.08
N LYS A 124 -9.65 -1.71 5.01
CA LYS A 124 -9.96 -0.98 3.77
C LYS A 124 -8.74 -0.16 3.32
N ALA A 125 -8.51 -0.12 2.01
CA ALA A 125 -7.38 0.59 1.42
C ALA A 125 -7.32 2.06 1.84
N GLU A 126 -8.46 2.75 1.86
CA GLU A 126 -8.59 4.15 2.27
C GLU A 126 -8.14 4.37 3.72
N THR A 127 -8.60 3.52 4.65
CA THR A 127 -8.23 3.58 6.06
C THR A 127 -6.74 3.33 6.26
N LEU A 128 -6.20 2.31 5.57
CA LEU A 128 -4.78 1.98 5.65
C LEU A 128 -3.89 3.04 5.00
N GLU A 129 -4.36 3.79 3.99
CA GLU A 129 -3.58 4.87 3.40
C GLU A 129 -3.41 6.05 4.36
N ILE A 130 -4.43 6.39 5.15
CA ILE A 130 -4.30 7.42 6.20
C ILE A 130 -3.20 7.03 7.19
N LEU A 131 -3.21 5.77 7.64
CA LEU A 131 -2.16 5.25 8.53
C LEU A 131 -0.79 5.28 7.85
N ARG A 132 -0.69 4.77 6.62
CA ARG A 132 0.56 4.71 5.85
C ARG A 132 1.14 6.10 5.63
N SER A 133 0.33 7.10 5.30
CA SER A 133 0.76 8.49 5.15
C SER A 133 1.38 9.03 6.43
N GLY A 134 0.72 8.84 7.59
CA GLY A 134 1.26 9.31 8.87
C GLY A 134 2.59 8.62 9.23
N LEU A 135 2.69 7.31 8.99
CA LEU A 135 3.95 6.57 9.19
C LEU A 135 5.05 7.08 8.25
N ARG A 136 4.71 7.36 6.98
CA ARG A 136 5.64 7.89 5.98
C ARG A 136 6.16 9.26 6.36
N ASP A 137 5.33 10.13 6.92
CA ASP A 137 5.75 11.46 7.38
C ASP A 137 6.78 11.38 8.52
N VAL A 138 6.52 10.51 9.50
CA VAL A 138 7.47 10.24 10.59
C VAL A 138 8.78 9.65 10.05
N ALA A 139 8.69 8.66 9.16
CA ALA A 139 9.86 8.01 8.59
C ALA A 139 10.71 9.00 7.78
N ARG A 140 10.06 9.86 6.99
CA ARG A 140 10.70 10.87 6.15
C ARG A 140 11.38 11.93 7.01
N ALA A 141 10.82 12.28 8.17
CA ALA A 141 11.49 13.18 9.12
C ALA A 141 12.79 12.60 9.70
N GLN A 142 12.93 11.27 9.79
CA GLN A 142 14.15 10.62 10.30
C GLN A 142 15.16 10.26 9.21
N LEU A 143 14.69 9.88 8.02
CA LEU A 143 15.52 9.31 6.95
C LEU A 143 15.68 10.23 5.73
N GLY A 144 14.88 11.29 5.63
CA GLY A 144 14.93 12.27 4.55
C GLY A 144 14.53 11.67 3.19
N ASP A 145 15.37 11.92 2.19
CA ASP A 145 15.23 11.47 0.81
C ASP A 145 15.51 9.97 0.62
N LYS A 146 16.13 9.32 1.61
CA LYS A 146 16.45 7.89 1.56
C LYS A 146 15.22 7.00 1.69
N LEU A 147 14.13 7.53 2.21
CA LEU A 147 12.85 6.83 2.32
C LEU A 147 12.08 6.90 1.00
N ILE A 148 11.70 5.72 0.50
CA ILE A 148 10.76 5.56 -0.60
C ILE A 148 9.34 5.43 -0.02
N ASP A 149 9.11 4.39 0.79
CA ASP A 149 7.79 4.15 1.40
C ASP A 149 7.85 3.38 2.75
N VAL A 150 6.71 3.29 3.43
CA VAL A 150 6.48 2.45 4.60
C VAL A 150 5.48 1.36 4.26
N LEU A 151 5.89 0.11 4.48
CA LEU A 151 5.11 -1.08 4.18
C LEU A 151 4.51 -1.65 5.47
N ILE A 152 3.19 -1.83 5.47
CA ILE A 152 2.48 -2.61 6.49
C ILE A 152 2.49 -4.05 6.00
N VAL A 153 3.38 -4.87 6.57
CA VAL A 153 3.61 -6.26 6.15
C VAL A 153 2.57 -7.20 6.75
N ASP A 154 2.17 -6.93 7.98
CA ASP A 154 1.15 -7.70 8.69
C ASP A 154 0.36 -6.78 9.61
N ILE A 155 -0.94 -7.08 9.76
CA ILE A 155 -1.85 -6.41 10.67
C ILE A 155 -2.87 -7.41 11.19
N ALA A 156 -2.95 -7.53 12.51
CA ALA A 156 -3.93 -8.34 13.21
C ALA A 156 -4.65 -7.51 14.27
N ARG A 157 -5.93 -7.79 14.49
CA ARG A 157 -6.76 -7.19 15.54
C ARG A 157 -7.41 -8.30 16.34
N GLN A 158 -7.23 -8.26 17.66
CA GLN A 158 -7.82 -9.21 18.60
C GLN A 158 -8.79 -8.47 19.51
N ASP A 159 -10.08 -8.78 19.39
CA ASP A 159 -11.10 -8.27 20.29
C ASP A 159 -11.00 -8.94 21.67
N THR A 160 -11.36 -8.19 22.71
CA THR A 160 -11.38 -8.65 24.12
C THR A 160 -12.79 -8.93 24.61
#